data_AF-W1YM62-F1
#
_entry.id   AF-W1YM62-F1
#
_cell.length_a   1.000
_cell.length_b   1.000
_cell.length_c   1.000
_cell.angle_alpha   90.00
_cell.angle_beta   90.00
_cell.angle_gamma   90.00
#
_symmetry.space_group_name_H-M   'P 1'
#
loop_
_entity.id
_entity.type
_entity.pdbx_description
1 polymer ?
#
loop_
_entity_poly.entity_id
_entity_poly.type
_entity_poly.pdbx_seq_one_letter_code
_entity_poly.pdbx_strand_id
1 'polypeptide(L)' 'MYNRNLQAVPPTGSISYINNSTSSIHPIVAKIEIRKEGKIGRVYYPAPYMTNENLEYYQDAYEIG' A
#
# COMPACT_ATOMS: atom_id res chain seq x y z
N MET A 1 -0.59 1.95 -34.43
CA MET A 1 -1.01 2.04 -33.01
C MET A 1 -2.23 2.94 -32.94
N TYR A 2 -3.29 2.52 -32.23
CA TYR A 2 -4.56 3.23 -32.19
C TYR A 2 -4.61 4.33 -31.12
N ASN A 3 -3.95 4.10 -29.97
CA ASN A 3 -3.90 5.05 -28.86
C ASN A 3 -2.60 5.87 -28.89
N ARG A 4 -2.69 7.18 -28.60
CA ARG A 4 -1.53 8.09 -28.53
C ARG A 4 -0.60 7.78 -27.35
N ASN A 5 -1.16 7.35 -26.22
CA ASN A 5 -0.44 6.95 -25.01
C ASN A 5 -0.96 5.58 -24.56
N LEU A 6 -0.11 4.80 -23.90
CA LEU A 6 -0.41 3.41 -23.54
C LEU A 6 -0.33 3.10 -22.04
N GLN A 7 0.45 3.85 -21.27
CA GLN A 7 0.71 3.51 -19.86
C GLN A 7 0.71 4.76 -18.98
N ALA A 8 0.18 4.59 -17.78
CA ALA A 8 0.27 5.52 -16.66
C ALA A 8 0.28 4.71 -15.37
N VAL A 9 1.00 5.18 -14.35
CA VAL A 9 1.06 4.55 -13.03
C VAL A 9 0.36 5.45 -12.02
N PRO A 10 -0.96 5.28 -11.80
CA PRO A 10 -1.68 6.04 -10.80
C PRO A 10 -1.45 5.47 -9.39
N PRO A 11 -1.77 6.25 -8.33
CA PRO A 11 -1.92 5.70 -6.99
C PRO A 11 -3.07 4.68 -6.97
N THR A 12 -2.84 3.54 -6.33
CA THR A 12 -3.89 2.53 -6.09
C THR A 12 -4.37 2.67 -4.66
N GLY A 13 -5.58 3.22 -4.50
CA GLY A 13 -6.25 3.36 -3.20
C GLY A 13 -6.90 2.05 -2.76
N SER A 14 -8.22 2.04 -2.57
CA SER A 14 -8.93 0.88 -2.00
C SER A 14 -8.78 -0.44 -2.76
N ILE A 15 -8.49 -0.40 -4.06
CA ILE A 15 -8.31 -1.60 -4.89
C ILE A 15 -7.06 -2.41 -4.49
N SER A 16 -6.03 -1.78 -3.92
CA SER A 16 -4.82 -2.49 -3.50
C SER A 16 -5.08 -3.39 -2.29
N TYR A 17 -6.01 -3.01 -1.40
CA TYR A 17 -6.40 -3.87 -0.27
C TYR A 17 -7.06 -5.17 -0.74
N ILE A 18 -7.88 -5.11 -1.79
CA ILE A 18 -8.53 -6.30 -2.38
C ILE A 18 -7.49 -7.19 -3.06
N ASN A 19 -6.55 -6.58 -3.78
CA ASN A 19 -5.47 -7.29 -4.48
C ASN A 19 -4.34 -7.75 -3.57
N ASN A 20 -4.41 -7.46 -2.26
CA ASN A 20 -3.34 -7.73 -1.30
C ASN A 20 -1.98 -7.19 -1.79
N SER A 21 -1.95 -5.93 -2.23
CA SER A 21 -0.77 -5.25 -2.76
C SER A 21 -0.50 -3.93 -2.02
N THR A 22 0.74 -3.46 -2.06
CA THR A 22 1.10 -2.11 -1.61
C THR A 22 0.50 -1.04 -2.55
N SER A 23 0.55 0.23 -2.13
CA SER A 23 -0.02 1.33 -2.91
C SER A 23 0.89 1.66 -4.10
N SER A 24 0.49 1.20 -5.29
CA SER A 24 1.24 1.39 -6.52
C SER A 24 2.68 0.85 -6.37
N ILE A 25 3.65 1.49 -7.02
CA ILE A 25 5.08 1.16 -6.93
C ILE A 25 5.81 1.92 -5.81
N HIS A 26 5.08 2.64 -4.96
CA HIS A 26 5.68 3.46 -3.90
C HIS A 26 6.01 2.61 -2.68
N PRO A 27 6.98 3.02 -1.84
CA PRO A 27 7.20 2.41 -0.55
C PRO A 27 5.94 2.49 0.33
N ILE A 28 5.85 1.59 1.30
CA ILE A 28 4.73 1.60 2.24
C ILE A 28 4.74 2.88 3.08
N VAL A 29 3.57 3.36 3.47
CA VAL A 29 3.46 4.53 4.35
C VAL A 29 3.58 4.17 5.84
N ALA A 30 3.31 2.90 6.18
CA ALA A 30 3.40 2.32 7.50
C ALA A 30 3.42 0.78 7.36
N LYS A 31 4.15 0.08 8.24
CA LYS A 31 4.07 -1.40 8.38
C LYS A 31 2.65 -1.93 8.64
N ILE A 32 1.87 -1.18 9.42
CA ILE A 32 0.45 -1.43 9.66
C ILE A 32 -0.31 -0.14 9.38
N GLU A 33 -1.10 -0.11 8.31
CA GLU A 33 -1.91 1.03 7.95
C GLU A 33 -3.14 1.11 8.86
N ILE A 34 -3.42 2.30 9.39
CA ILE A 34 -4.57 2.56 10.26
C ILE A 34 -5.60 3.38 9.48
N ARG A 35 -6.79 2.81 9.30
CA ARG A 35 -7.91 3.48 8.63
C ARG A 35 -9.06 3.76 9.58
N LYS A 36 -9.63 4.96 9.46
CA LYS A 36 -10.87 5.31 10.16
C LYS A 36 -12.08 4.85 9.34
N GLU A 37 -12.82 3.88 9.87
CA GLU A 37 -14.01 3.29 9.27
C GLU A 37 -15.21 3.62 10.16
N GLY A 38 -16.26 4.22 9.59
CA GLY A 38 -17.26 4.97 10.36
C GLY A 38 -17.92 4.22 11.52
N LYS A 39 -18.34 2.96 11.31
CA LYS A 39 -19.04 2.17 12.34
C LYS A 39 -18.12 1.37 13.26
N ILE A 40 -16.91 1.05 12.81
CA ILE A 40 -15.98 0.10 13.46
C ILE A 40 -14.85 0.86 14.17
N GLY A 41 -14.71 2.16 13.89
CA GLY A 41 -13.69 3.03 14.46
C GLY A 41 -12.40 2.95 13.67
N ARG A 42 -11.56 1.95 13.96
CA ARG A 42 -10.24 1.79 13.31
C ARG A 42 -10.05 0.38 12.74
N VAL A 43 -9.55 0.31 11.52
CA VAL A 43 -9.12 -0.93 10.87
C VAL A 43 -7.61 -0.90 10.72
N TYR A 44 -6.98 -2.03 11.03
CA TYR A 44 -5.54 -2.23 10.96
C TYR A 44 -5.23 -3.17 9.79
N TYR A 45 -4.44 -2.69 8.82
CA TYR A 45 -4.07 -3.44 7.63
C TYR A 45 -2.55 -3.62 7.59
N PRO A 46 -2.02 -4.82 7.88
CA PRO A 46 -0.59 -5.08 7.78
C PRO A 46 -0.15 -5.08 6.30
N ALA A 47 1.08 -4.67 6.04
CA ALA A 47 1.65 -4.73 4.70
C ALA A 47 1.60 -6.17 4.14
N PRO A 48 1.24 -6.37 2.85
CA PRO A 48 1.18 -7.69 2.25
C PRO A 48 2.50 -8.44 2.38
N TYR A 49 2.45 -9.74 2.68
CA TYR A 49 3.61 -10.63 2.86
C TYR A 49 4.56 -10.27 4.02
N MET A 50 4.19 -9.31 4.87
CA MET A 50 4.93 -8.99 6.07
C MET A 50 4.75 -10.10 7.11
N THR A 51 5.86 -10.60 7.63
CA THR A 51 5.97 -11.55 8.73
C THR A 51 6.90 -10.98 9.78
N ASN A 52 6.87 -11.52 11.01
CA ASN A 52 7.77 -11.06 12.08
C ASN A 52 9.26 -11.28 11.76
N GLU A 53 9.58 -12.17 10.83
CA GLU A 53 10.94 -12.52 10.43
C GLU A 53 11.49 -11.58 9.35
N ASN A 54 10.64 -10.82 8.65
CA ASN A 54 11.02 -10.02 7.50
C ASN A 54 10.69 -8.51 7.66
N LEU A 55 10.42 -8.07 8.90
CA LEU A 55 10.05 -6.69 9.25
C LEU A 55 11.08 -5.64 8.83
N GLU A 56 12.34 -6.03 8.66
CA GLU A 56 13.43 -5.15 8.26
C GLU A 56 13.31 -4.66 6.81
N TYR A 57 12.62 -5.42 5.94
CA TYR A 57 12.45 -5.09 4.53
C TYR A 57 11.29 -4.10 4.27
N TYR A 58 10.43 -3.87 5.26
CA TYR A 58 9.27 -3.00 5.18
C TYR A 58 9.59 -1.65 5.82
N GLN A 59 10.44 -0.86 5.17
CA GLN A 59 10.79 0.50 5.61
C GLN A 59 9.74 1.51 5.14
N ASP A 60 9.40 2.43 6.03
CA ASP A 60 8.36 3.43 5.74
C ASP A 60 8.90 4.50 4.78
N ALA A 61 8.03 5.04 3.92
CA ALA A 61 8.39 6.05 2.93
C ALA A 61 9.08 7.30 3.52
N TYR A 62 8.82 7.59 4.81
CA TYR A 62 9.43 8.70 5.54
C TYR A 62 10.87 8.42 6.00
N GLU A 63 11.30 7.16 6.08
CA GLU A 63 12.68 6.79 6.41
C GLU A 63 13.55 6.68 5.15
N ILE A 64 12.95 6.37 4.01
CA ILE A 64 13.63 6.18 2.72
C ILE A 64 13.86 7.51 1.98
N GLY A 65 12.98 8.50 2.16
CA GLY A 65 13.01 9.80 1.46
C GLY A 65 13.87 10.84 2.14
#